data_AF-A0A529GD74-F1
#
_entry.id   AF-A0A529GD74-F1
#
_cell.length_a   1.000
_cell.length_b   1.000
_cell.length_c   1.000
_cell.angle_alpha   90.00
_cell.angle_beta   90.00
_cell.angle_gamma   90.00
#
_symmetry.space_group_name_H-M   'P 1'
#
loop_
_entity.id
_entity.type
_entity.pdbx_description
1 polymer ?
#
loop_
_entity_poly.entity_id
_entity_poly.type
_entity_poly.pdbx_seq_one_letter_code
_entity_poly.pdbx_strand_id
1 'polypeptide(L)'
;RLFGIELFQRTANRHGAELVLHGHSHDPTLFFIGRRGQKIPVVGVAAAGQGLGGRHQAAQYNLIDIDGERGDWQVRLTRRGLTGPAMPPSDLQVLELVADAEAPRQLVRS
;
A
#
# COMPACT_ATOMS: atom_id res chain seq x y z
N ARG A 1 20.03 1.01 -0.26
CA ARG A 1 19.95 1.92 0.92
C ARG A 1 19.12 3.12 0.52
N LEU A 2 17.97 3.37 1.16
CA LEU A 2 17.17 4.56 0.89
C LEU A 2 17.78 5.72 1.69
N PHE A 3 18.38 6.69 1.00
CA PHE A 3 18.91 7.87 1.66
C PHE A 3 17.75 8.67 2.28
N GLY A 4 17.89 9.08 3.54
CA GLY A 4 16.89 9.90 4.22
C GLY A 4 15.70 9.14 4.82
N ILE A 5 15.69 7.80 4.86
CA ILE A 5 14.60 7.05 5.50
C ILE A 5 14.38 7.44 6.97
N GLU A 6 15.46 7.71 7.70
CA GLU A 6 15.36 8.16 9.10
C GLU A 6 14.75 9.56 9.19
N LEU A 7 15.15 10.48 8.29
CA LEU A 7 14.57 11.82 8.23
C LEU A 7 13.07 11.74 7.89
N PHE A 8 12.70 10.94 6.89
CA PHE A 8 11.32 10.70 6.50
C PHE A 8 10.50 10.18 7.68
N GLN A 9 10.97 9.13 8.37
CA GLN A 9 10.27 8.59 9.54
C GLN A 9 10.17 9.60 10.68
N ARG A 10 11.20 10.41 10.94
CA ARG A 10 11.13 11.48 11.95
C ARG A 10 10.09 12.55 11.59
N THR A 11 10.03 12.96 10.32
CA THR A 11 9.03 13.94 9.85
C THR A 11 7.62 13.37 9.96
N ALA A 12 7.39 12.15 9.48
CA ALA A 12 6.10 11.48 9.57
C ALA A 12 5.64 11.33 11.04
N ASN A 13 6.55 10.93 11.94
CA ASN A 13 6.24 10.84 13.37
C ASN A 13 5.94 12.20 14.03
N ARG A 14 6.57 13.28 13.56
CA ARG A 14 6.40 14.62 14.14
C ARG A 14 5.08 15.26 13.72
N HIS A 15 4.69 15.07 12.46
CA HIS A 15 3.56 15.77 11.86
C HIS A 15 2.33 14.89 11.68
N GLY A 16 2.47 13.57 11.80
CA GLY A 16 1.39 12.61 11.57
C GLY A 16 1.13 12.39 10.08
N ALA A 17 0.58 11.22 9.77
CA ALA A 17 -0.08 10.90 8.51
C ALA A 17 -0.92 9.65 8.70
N GLU A 18 -2.02 9.55 7.97
CA GLU A 18 -2.90 8.39 7.99
C GLU A 18 -2.56 7.38 6.89
N LEU A 19 -1.88 7.85 5.83
CA LEU A 19 -1.45 7.04 4.70
C LEU A 19 -0.29 7.72 3.98
N VAL A 20 0.72 6.93 3.60
CA VAL A 20 1.80 7.36 2.71
C VAL A 20 1.76 6.53 1.45
N LEU A 21 1.74 7.19 0.29
CA LEU A 21 1.86 6.55 -1.02
C LEU A 21 3.25 6.79 -1.61
N HIS A 22 3.88 5.75 -2.15
CA HIS A 22 5.18 5.88 -2.80
C HIS A 22 5.28 5.02 -4.07
N GLY A 23 6.24 5.38 -4.93
CA GLY A 23 6.49 4.70 -6.20
C GLY A 23 7.99 4.52 -6.46
N HIS A 24 8.41 4.63 -7.71
CA HIS A 24 9.80 4.51 -8.20
C HIS A 24 10.39 3.09 -8.22
N SER A 25 10.15 2.24 -7.22
CA SER A 25 10.72 0.86 -7.23
C SER A 25 9.94 -0.13 -8.10
N HIS A 26 8.70 0.21 -8.46
CA HIS A 26 7.73 -0.68 -9.13
C HIS A 26 7.30 -1.89 -8.28
N ASP A 27 7.55 -1.84 -6.97
CA ASP A 27 7.18 -2.93 -6.07
C ASP A 27 5.90 -2.55 -5.28
N PRO A 28 4.85 -3.39 -5.33
CA PRO A 28 3.61 -3.17 -4.58
C PRO A 28 3.80 -3.56 -3.10
N THR A 29 4.58 -2.74 -2.38
CA THR A 29 4.94 -2.98 -0.98
C THR A 29 3.89 -2.44 -0.02
N LEU A 30 3.79 -3.03 1.18
CA LEU A 30 3.04 -2.46 2.30
C LEU A 30 3.92 -2.57 3.54
N PHE A 31 4.32 -1.41 4.07
CA PHE A 31 5.04 -1.31 5.33
C PHE A 31 4.24 -0.46 6.31
N PHE A 32 4.62 -0.54 7.58
CA PHE A 32 4.08 0.33 8.61
C PHE A 32 5.25 1.00 9.33
N ILE A 33 5.19 2.32 9.44
CA ILE A 33 6.14 3.12 10.23
C ILE A 33 5.41 3.70 11.45
N GLY A 34 6.14 4.22 12.43
CA GLY A 34 5.55 4.85 13.60
C GLY A 34 5.70 4.02 14.87
N ARG A 35 4.92 4.36 15.89
CA ARG A 35 4.97 3.75 17.22
C ARG A 35 3.75 2.86 17.46
N ARG A 36 3.78 2.01 18.50
CA ARG A 36 2.63 1.19 18.91
C ARG A 36 1.41 2.10 19.16
N GLY A 37 0.26 1.74 18.58
CA GLY A 37 -0.97 2.55 18.63
C GLY A 37 -1.06 3.70 17.61
N GLN A 38 0.00 3.98 16.85
CA GLN A 38 0.05 5.06 15.84
C GLN A 38 0.93 4.61 14.66
N LYS A 39 0.56 3.50 14.02
CA LYS A 39 1.26 3.08 12.80
C LYS A 39 0.67 3.75 11.58
N ILE A 40 1.56 4.17 10.69
CA ILE A 40 1.24 4.80 9.41
C ILE A 40 1.51 3.77 8.31
N PRO A 41 0.48 3.35 7.54
CA PRO A 41 0.68 2.49 6.37
C PRO A 41 1.44 3.26 5.27
N VAL A 42 2.46 2.61 4.73
CA VAL A 42 3.30 3.09 3.62
C VAL A 42 3.12 2.14 2.46
N VAL A 43 2.33 2.55 1.47
CA VAL A 43 1.88 1.73 0.34
C VAL A 43 2.71 2.06 -0.90
N GLY A 44 3.42 1.05 -1.38
CA GLY A 44 4.07 1.07 -2.69
C GLY A 44 3.11 0.62 -3.80
N VAL A 45 3.42 1.04 -5.03
CA VAL A 45 2.66 0.69 -6.23
C VAL A 45 3.56 0.03 -7.27
N ALA A 46 3.02 -0.96 -7.96
CA ALA A 46 3.65 -1.50 -9.16
C ALA A 46 3.55 -0.49 -10.32
N ALA A 47 4.39 -0.65 -11.34
CA ALA A 47 4.28 0.19 -12.53
C ALA A 47 3.14 -0.33 -13.44
N ALA A 48 2.25 0.58 -13.86
CA ALA A 48 1.09 0.25 -14.69
C ALA A 48 1.45 -0.26 -16.10
N GLY A 49 2.68 -0.02 -16.56
CA GLY A 49 3.16 -0.48 -17.87
C GLY A 49 3.97 -1.79 -17.84
N GLN A 50 4.08 -2.47 -16.70
CA GLN A 50 4.89 -3.69 -16.61
C GLN A 50 4.22 -4.88 -17.28
N GLY A 51 4.96 -5.55 -18.16
CA GLY A 51 4.53 -6.77 -18.83
C GLY A 51 4.49 -7.98 -17.90
N LEU A 52 3.81 -9.03 -18.35
CA LEU A 52 3.76 -10.32 -17.66
C LEU A 52 5.12 -11.03 -17.73
N GLY A 53 5.50 -11.72 -16.66
CA GLY A 53 6.72 -12.55 -16.62
C GLY A 53 8.04 -11.77 -16.51
N GLY A 54 7.99 -10.45 -16.33
CA GLY A 54 9.17 -9.62 -16.09
C GLY A 54 9.75 -9.78 -14.68
N ARG A 55 10.84 -9.04 -14.41
CA ARG A 55 11.49 -9.03 -13.09
C ARG A 55 10.59 -8.47 -11.98
N HIS A 56 9.78 -7.47 -12.30
CA HIS A 56 8.81 -6.88 -11.37
C HIS A 56 7.44 -7.51 -11.57
N GLN A 57 6.54 -7.23 -10.62
CA GLN A 57 5.15 -7.63 -10.73
C GLN A 57 4.54 -7.06 -12.02
N ALA A 58 3.67 -7.85 -12.66
CA ALA A 58 2.89 -7.39 -13.80
C ALA A 58 2.08 -6.14 -13.44
N ALA A 59 1.65 -5.37 -14.44
CA ALA A 59 0.95 -4.11 -14.27
C ALA A 59 -0.15 -4.17 -13.19
N GLN A 60 -0.08 -3.22 -12.25
CA GLN A 60 -1.07 -3.03 -11.19
C GLN A 60 -1.41 -1.54 -11.01
N TYR A 61 -2.52 -1.29 -10.34
CA TYR A 61 -2.88 -0.02 -9.72
C TYR A 61 -3.55 -0.26 -8.37
N ASN A 62 -3.54 0.76 -7.52
CA ASN A 62 -4.19 0.74 -6.22
C ASN A 62 -5.50 1.56 -6.32
N LEU A 63 -6.63 0.95 -5.97
CA LEU A 63 -7.85 1.66 -5.62
C LEU A 63 -7.85 1.85 -4.10
N ILE A 64 -8.00 3.08 -3.65
CA ILE A 64 -7.94 3.44 -2.23
C ILE A 64 -9.25 4.12 -1.88
N ASP A 65 -10.08 3.44 -1.12
CA ASP A 65 -11.31 4.01 -0.56
C ASP A 65 -10.96 4.64 0.79
N ILE A 66 -11.35 5.90 0.98
CA ILE A 66 -11.09 6.68 2.20
C ILE A 66 -12.42 7.20 2.70
N ASP A 67 -12.73 6.87 3.95
CA ASP A 67 -13.94 7.30 4.65
C ASP A 67 -13.61 7.64 6.11
N GLY A 68 -14.60 8.15 6.85
CA GLY A 68 -14.48 8.51 8.26
C GLY A 68 -14.09 9.98 8.48
N GLU A 69 -13.54 10.24 9.65
CA GLU A 69 -13.23 11.59 10.11
C GLU A 69 -11.89 11.67 10.85
N ARG A 70 -11.50 12.88 11.27
CA ARG A 70 -10.25 13.11 11.99
C ARG A 70 -10.18 12.20 13.23
N GLY A 71 -9.20 11.30 13.24
CA GLY A 71 -8.95 10.37 14.34
C GLY A 71 -9.60 8.99 14.17
N ASP A 72 -10.45 8.81 13.17
CA ASP A 72 -11.11 7.53 12.85
C ASP A 72 -11.21 7.31 11.33
N TRP A 73 -10.11 7.56 10.63
CA TRP A 73 -10.03 7.34 9.19
C TRP A 73 -10.05 5.84 8.86
N GLN A 74 -10.92 5.46 7.94
CA GLN A 74 -11.03 4.12 7.40
C GLN A 74 -10.45 4.11 5.99
N VAL A 75 -9.39 3.34 5.80
CA VAL A 75 -8.69 3.28 4.51
C VAL A 75 -8.65 1.84 4.03
N ARG A 76 -9.32 1.59 2.89
CA ARG A 76 -9.29 0.30 2.20
C ARG A 76 -8.39 0.38 0.98
N LEU A 77 -7.47 -0.57 0.85
CA LEU A 77 -6.63 -0.76 -0.32
C LEU A 77 -7.11 -1.97 -1.13
N THR A 78 -7.49 -1.75 -2.37
CA THR A 78 -7.68 -2.81 -3.38
C THR A 78 -6.59 -2.68 -4.44
N ARG A 79 -5.70 -3.68 -4.53
CA ARG A 79 -4.75 -3.79 -5.63
C ARG A 79 -5.40 -4.51 -6.78
N ARG A 80 -5.39 -3.90 -7.97
CA ARG A 80 -5.89 -4.52 -9.20
C ARG A 80 -4.79 -4.60 -10.23
N GLY A 81 -4.74 -5.67 -11.00
CA GLY A 81 -3.69 -5.84 -11.98
C GLY A 81 -3.90 -7.02 -12.92
N LEU A 82 -2.92 -7.23 -13.79
CA LEU A 82 -2.98 -8.27 -14.82
C LEU A 82 -2.62 -9.64 -14.25
N THR A 83 -3.46 -10.64 -14.55
CA THR A 83 -3.25 -12.04 -14.18
C THR A 83 -2.95 -12.94 -15.39
N GLY A 84 -3.09 -12.42 -16.61
CA GLY A 84 -2.79 -13.15 -17.83
C GLY A 84 -2.86 -12.27 -19.08
N PRO A 85 -2.37 -12.76 -20.23
CA PRO A 85 -2.40 -12.02 -21.49
C PRO A 85 -3.84 -11.77 -21.94
N ALA A 86 -4.13 -10.55 -22.39
CA ALA A 86 -5.46 -10.14 -22.87
C ALA A 86 -6.60 -10.34 -21.85
N MET A 87 -6.28 -10.52 -20.56
CA MET A 87 -7.26 -10.55 -19.48
C MET A 87 -7.50 -9.15 -18.93
N PRO A 88 -8.74 -8.78 -18.56
CA PRO A 88 -8.98 -7.52 -17.86
C PRO A 88 -8.32 -7.55 -16.47
N PRO A 89 -7.96 -6.37 -15.90
CA PRO A 89 -7.45 -6.31 -14.54
C PRO A 89 -8.45 -6.88 -13.52
N SER A 90 -7.97 -7.75 -12.62
CA SER A 90 -8.74 -8.32 -11.53
C SER A 90 -8.19 -7.86 -10.18
N ASP A 91 -8.98 -8.03 -9.12
CA ASP A 91 -8.50 -7.80 -7.77
C ASP A 91 -7.41 -8.83 -7.42
N LEU A 92 -6.25 -8.33 -7.01
CA LEU A 92 -5.10 -9.13 -6.58
C LEU A 92 -5.02 -9.19 -5.06
N GLN A 93 -5.47 -8.13 -4.38
CA GLN A 93 -5.42 -8.02 -2.92
C GLN A 93 -6.42 -6.96 -2.44
N VAL A 94 -7.13 -7.23 -1.35
CA VAL A 94 -7.98 -6.26 -0.64
C VAL A 94 -7.60 -6.25 0.84
N LEU A 95 -7.32 -5.06 1.39
CA LEU A 95 -6.86 -4.88 2.76
C LEU A 95 -7.54 -3.66 3.40
N GLU A 96 -7.92 -3.80 4.66
CA GLU A 96 -8.18 -2.65 5.53
C GLU A 96 -6.85 -2.21 6.16
N LEU A 97 -6.49 -0.94 6.00
CA LEU A 97 -5.26 -0.37 6.53
C LEU A 97 -5.51 0.16 7.94
N VAL A 98 -5.56 -0.74 8.92
CA VAL A 98 -5.76 -0.39 10.33
C VAL A 98 -4.46 0.03 11.02
N ALA A 99 -4.51 1.14 11.77
CA ALA A 99 -3.38 1.71 12.51
C ALA A 99 -2.81 0.77 13.60
N ASP A 100 -3.58 -0.24 14.02
CA ASP A 100 -3.24 -1.17 15.10
C ASP A 100 -2.93 -2.60 14.64
N ALA A 101 -2.79 -2.84 13.33
CA ALA A 101 -2.43 -4.18 12.85
C ALA A 101 -1.02 -4.61 13.33
N GLU A 102 -0.99 -5.61 14.21
CA GLU A 102 0.05 -6.65 14.14
C GLU A 102 -0.21 -7.47 12.87
N ALA A 103 0.44 -7.07 11.79
CA ALA A 103 0.37 -7.66 10.45
C ALA A 103 -0.97 -7.49 9.69
N PRO A 104 -0.93 -7.28 8.35
CA PRO A 104 -2.13 -7.13 7.54
C PRO A 104 -2.98 -8.42 7.61
N ARG A 105 -4.24 -8.30 7.99
CA ARG A 105 -5.23 -9.39 7.86
C ARG A 105 -5.59 -9.51 6.38
N GLN A 106 -5.04 -10.51 5.70
CA GLN A 106 -5.42 -10.84 4.33
C GLN A 106 -6.85 -11.39 4.35
N LEU A 107 -7.80 -10.66 3.76
CA LEU A 107 -9.13 -11.20 3.49
C LEU A 107 -9.01 -12.19 2.33
N VAL A 108 -8.97 -13.49 2.65
CA VAL A 108 -9.14 -14.56 1.67
C VAL A 108 -10.60 -14.52 1.23
N ARG A 109 -10.87 -14.27 -0.06
CA ARG A 109 -12.20 -14.53 -0.63
C ARG A 109 -12.23 -15.96 -1.14
N SER A 110 -13.24 -16.70 -0.69
CA SER A 110 -13.69 -18.01 -1.20
C SER A 110 -14.11 -17.93 -2.65
#